data_AF-A0A2G8L2V5-F1
#
_entry.id   AF-A0A2G8L2V5-F1
#
_cell.length_a   1.000
_cell.length_b   1.000
_cell.length_c   1.000
_cell.angle_alpha   90.00
_cell.angle_beta   90.00
_cell.angle_gamma   90.00
#
_symmetry.space_group_name_H-M   'P 1'
#
loop_
_entity.id
_entity.type
_entity.pdbx_description
1 polymer ?
#
loop_
_entity_poly.entity_id
_entity_poly.type
_entity_poly.pdbx_seq_one_letter_code
_entity_poly.pdbx_strand_id
1 'polypeptide(L)'
;VDVTVAGLFGPDPVTCSRNVVIKPDKSLEDALKHAPYDVVIMPGGGLGAKNLAESNEVKKILQAQEERNGLIAAICAGMLRVYSRLALKFFI
;
A
#
# COMPACT_ATOMS: atom_id res chain seq x y z
N VAL A 1 -5.58 3.61 18.25
CA VAL A 1 -5.20 3.54 16.82
C VAL A 1 -4.38 2.29 16.65
N ASP A 2 -4.85 1.35 15.84
CA ASP A 2 -4.15 0.10 15.54
C ASP A 2 -3.51 0.21 14.16
N VAL A 3 -2.27 -0.25 14.00
CA VAL A 3 -1.49 -0.11 12.77
C VAL A 3 -0.87 -1.46 12.42
N THR A 4 -1.09 -1.92 11.20
CA THR A 4 -0.47 -3.13 10.66
C THR A 4 0.40 -2.76 9.46
N VAL A 5 1.69 -3.10 9.52
CA VAL A 5 2.62 -3.01 8.39
C VAL A 5 2.56 -4.31 7.60
N ALA A 6 1.99 -4.22 6.39
CA ALA A 6 1.83 -5.36 5.50
C ALA A 6 3.00 -5.45 4.49
N GLY A 7 3.67 -6.59 4.46
CA GLY A 7 4.76 -6.86 3.52
C GLY A 7 4.24 -7.38 2.18
N LEU A 8 4.60 -6.70 1.09
CA LEU A 8 4.14 -7.05 -0.26
C LEU A 8 4.57 -8.46 -0.69
N PHE A 9 5.78 -8.90 -0.29
CA PHE A 9 6.37 -10.17 -0.68
C PHE A 9 6.42 -11.19 0.47
N GLY A 10 5.63 -10.99 1.53
CA GLY A 10 5.62 -11.84 2.71
C GLY A 10 5.99 -11.11 4.02
N PRO A 11 6.14 -11.85 5.13
CA PRO A 11 6.46 -11.29 6.45
C PRO A 11 7.96 -11.05 6.68
N ASP A 12 8.80 -11.36 5.69
CA ASP A 12 10.25 -11.23 5.82
C ASP A 12 10.72 -9.78 5.81
N PRO A 13 11.86 -9.46 6.45
CA PRO A 13 12.41 -8.11 6.47
C PRO A 13 12.73 -7.57 5.08
N VAL A 14 12.38 -6.30 4.84
CA VAL A 14 12.59 -5.60 3.56
C VAL A 14 13.60 -4.49 3.75
N THR A 15 14.67 -4.52 2.95
CA THR A 15 15.66 -3.43 2.88
C THR A 15 15.12 -2.25 2.08
N CYS A 16 15.02 -1.10 2.75
CA CYS A 16 14.58 0.15 2.16
C CYS A 16 15.73 0.87 1.44
N SER A 17 15.37 1.86 0.63
CA SER A 17 16.30 2.68 -0.18
C SER A 17 17.50 3.33 0.56
N ARG A 18 17.49 3.41 1.89
CA ARG A 18 18.57 4.01 2.71
C ARG A 18 19.19 2.99 3.66
N ASN A 19 19.20 1.71 3.27
CA ASN A 19 19.73 0.58 4.05
C ASN A 19 19.05 0.35 5.41
N VAL A 20 17.90 0.98 5.64
CA VAL A 20 17.02 0.66 6.78
C VAL A 20 16.26 -0.61 6.47
N VAL A 21 16.27 -1.57 7.38
CA VAL A 21 15.52 -2.83 7.24
C VAL A 21 14.24 -2.73 8.06
N ILE A 22 13.10 -2.90 7.40
CA ILE A 22 11.78 -2.91 8.05
C ILE A 22 11.25 -4.33 8.02
N LYS A 23 10.93 -4.90 9.18
CA LYS A 23 10.21 -6.17 9.28
C LYS A 23 8.70 -5.90 9.29
N PRO A 24 7.93 -6.38 8.30
CA PRO A 24 6.48 -6.29 8.33
C PRO A 24 5.88 -7.06 9.49
N ASP A 25 4.72 -6.63 10.00
CA ASP A 25 3.97 -7.36 11.03
C ASP A 25 3.35 -8.63 10.46
N LYS A 26 2.85 -8.54 9.22
CA LYS A 26 2.18 -9.63 8.49
C LYS A 26 2.49 -9.55 7.00
N SER A 27 2.29 -10.66 6.29
CA SER A 27 2.19 -10.62 4.83
C SER A 27 0.98 -9.79 4.39
N LEU A 28 0.99 -9.27 3.15
CA LEU A 28 -0.17 -8.59 2.59
C LEU A 28 -1.41 -9.49 2.57
N GLU A 29 -1.24 -10.77 2.23
CA GLU A 29 -2.33 -11.74 2.23
C GLU A 29 -2.94 -11.94 3.62
N ASP A 30 -2.11 -12.07 4.66
CA ASP A 30 -2.60 -12.25 6.03
C ASP A 30 -3.22 -10.98 6.60
N ALA A 31 -2.70 -9.81 6.25
CA ALA A 31 -3.31 -8.54 6.58
C ALA A 31 -4.74 -8.46 6.00
N LEU A 32 -4.93 -8.87 4.75
CA LEU A 32 -6.24 -8.82 4.10
C LEU A 32 -7.31 -9.70 4.76
N LYS A 33 -6.92 -10.77 5.45
CA LYS A 33 -7.86 -11.60 6.24
C LYS A 33 -8.50 -10.83 7.41
N HIS A 34 -7.90 -9.71 7.82
CA HIS A 34 -8.36 -8.85 8.91
C HIS A 34 -9.04 -7.56 8.40
N ALA A 35 -9.25 -7.44 7.08
CA ALA A 35 -10.00 -6.34 6.49
C ALA A 35 -11.47 -6.35 6.99
N PRO A 36 -12.18 -5.21 7.00
CA PRO A 36 -11.81 -3.91 6.42
C PRO A 36 -10.94 -3.02 7.32
N TYR A 37 -10.01 -2.27 6.71
CA TYR A 37 -9.16 -1.28 7.39
C TYR A 37 -9.71 0.14 7.21
N ASP A 38 -9.74 0.98 8.25
CA ASP A 38 -10.27 2.35 8.13
C ASP A 38 -9.51 3.21 7.11
N VAL A 39 -8.18 3.06 7.09
CA VAL A 39 -7.27 3.80 6.21
C VAL A 39 -6.26 2.84 5.60
N VAL A 40 -6.01 2.97 4.30
CA VAL A 40 -4.88 2.30 3.62
C VAL A 40 -3.83 3.33 3.26
N ILE A 41 -2.59 3.12 3.73
CA ILE A 41 -1.49 4.07 3.54
C ILE A 41 -0.42 3.45 2.64
N MET A 42 -0.04 4.19 1.61
CA MET A 42 0.95 3.78 0.61
C MET A 42 2.27 4.53 0.80
N PRO A 43 3.36 3.84 1.20
CA PRO A 43 4.65 4.46 1.33
C PRO A 43 5.24 4.85 -0.04
N GLY A 44 6.14 5.83 0.00
CA GLY A 44 6.91 6.24 -1.17
C GLY A 44 8.11 5.33 -1.45
N GLY A 45 9.11 5.89 -2.13
CA GLY A 45 10.31 5.17 -2.55
C GLY A 45 10.16 4.65 -3.98
N GLY A 46 11.14 4.96 -4.84
CA GLY A 46 11.04 4.71 -6.28
C GLY A 46 10.73 3.26 -6.64
N LEU A 47 11.52 2.31 -6.11
CA LEU A 47 11.32 0.88 -6.36
C LEU A 47 10.10 0.32 -5.62
N GLY A 48 9.91 0.69 -4.33
CA GLY A 48 8.76 0.24 -3.53
C GLY A 48 7.43 0.64 -4.16
N ALA A 49 7.27 1.91 -4.54
CA ALA A 49 6.06 2.40 -5.20
C ALA A 49 5.84 1.77 -6.59
N LYS A 50 6.92 1.40 -7.32
CA LYS A 50 6.80 0.65 -8.57
C LYS A 50 6.22 -0.75 -8.31
N ASN A 51 6.78 -1.48 -7.35
CA ASN A 51 6.32 -2.82 -7.01
C ASN A 51 4.87 -2.82 -6.53
N LEU A 52 4.49 -1.84 -5.70
CA LEU A 52 3.12 -1.66 -5.26
C LEU A 52 2.15 -1.36 -6.42
N ALA A 53 2.57 -0.57 -7.41
CA ALA A 53 1.76 -0.28 -8.60
C ALA A 53 1.57 -1.49 -9.53
N GLU A 54 2.51 -2.43 -9.51
CA GLU A 54 2.49 -3.64 -10.33
C GLU A 54 1.71 -4.78 -9.68
N SER A 55 1.54 -4.76 -8.35
CA SER A 55 0.74 -5.75 -7.62
C SER A 55 -0.76 -5.64 -7.92
N ASN A 56 -1.36 -6.79 -8.24
CA ASN A 56 -2.80 -6.89 -8.47
C ASN A 56 -3.57 -6.87 -7.15
N GLU A 57 -2.98 -7.40 -6.09
CA GLU A 57 -3.52 -7.40 -4.72
C GLU A 57 -3.70 -5.96 -4.24
N VAL A 58 -2.68 -5.12 -4.40
CA VAL A 58 -2.72 -3.70 -4.03
C VAL A 58 -3.82 -2.96 -4.80
N LYS A 59 -3.98 -3.21 -6.11
CA LYS A 59 -5.07 -2.59 -6.90
C LYS A 59 -6.45 -2.98 -6.38
N LYS A 60 -6.66 -4.27 -6.05
CA LYS A 60 -7.92 -4.76 -5.47
C LYS A 60 -8.23 -4.10 -4.14
N ILE A 61 -7.22 -3.90 -3.29
CA ILE A 61 -7.38 -3.22 -1.99
C ILE A 61 -7.85 -1.78 -2.20
N LEU A 62 -7.23 -1.07 -3.14
CA LEU A 62 -7.54 0.33 -3.41
C LEU A 62 -8.94 0.48 -4.00
N GLN A 63 -9.31 -0.39 -4.93
CA GLN A 63 -10.68 -0.46 -5.46
C GLN A 63 -11.70 -0.75 -4.34
N ALA A 64 -11.44 -1.75 -3.51
CA ALA A 64 -12.31 -2.09 -2.38
C ALA A 64 -12.43 -0.94 -1.37
N GLN A 65 -11.36 -0.15 -1.17
CA GLN A 65 -11.42 1.04 -0.33
C GLN A 65 -12.29 2.13 -0.92
N GLU A 66 -12.16 2.41 -2.21
CA GLU A 66 -12.99 3.44 -2.84
C GLU A 66 -14.46 3.05 -2.91
N GLU A 67 -14.77 1.79 -3.22
CA GLU A 67 -16.16 1.29 -3.25
C GLU A 67 -16.88 1.50 -1.92
N ARG A 68 -16.15 1.46 -0.80
CA ARG A 68 -16.69 1.72 0.54
C ARG A 68 -16.51 3.15 1.03
N ASN A 69 -16.05 4.08 0.19
CA ASN A 69 -15.63 5.44 0.58
C ASN A 69 -14.63 5.47 1.74
N GLY A 70 -13.76 4.45 1.80
CA GLY A 70 -12.68 4.35 2.76
C GLY A 70 -11.53 5.28 2.42
N LEU A 71 -10.72 5.62 3.43
CA LEU A 71 -9.63 6.56 3.26
C LEU A 71 -8.41 5.87 2.64
N ILE A 72 -7.82 6.54 1.65
CA ILE A 72 -6.55 6.15 1.03
C ILE A 72 -5.60 7.32 1.17
N ALA A 73 -4.39 7.05 1.67
CA ALA A 73 -3.32 8.03 1.72
C ALA A 73 -2.09 7.49 1.00
N ALA A 74 -1.38 8.36 0.28
CA ALA A 74 -0.15 8.00 -0.40
C ALA A 74 0.87 9.13 -0.28
N ILE A 75 2.14 8.78 -0.06
CA ILE A 75 3.22 9.77 0.10
C ILE A 75 4.28 9.65 -0.99
N CYS A 76 4.77 10.80 -1.47
CA CYS A 76 5.87 10.90 -2.43
C CYS A 76 5.58 10.08 -3.72
N ALA A 77 6.40 9.08 -4.02
CA ALA A 77 6.23 8.23 -5.20
C ALA A 77 4.97 7.34 -5.15
N GLY A 78 4.41 7.09 -3.96
CA GLY A 78 3.17 6.31 -3.81
C GLY A 78 1.99 6.97 -4.54
N MET A 79 1.89 8.31 -4.45
CA MET A 79 0.87 9.09 -5.15
C MET A 79 1.03 9.00 -6.67
N LEU A 80 2.25 9.25 -7.18
CA LEU A 80 2.51 9.33 -8.62
C LEU A 80 2.56 7.98 -9.34
N ARG A 81 2.81 6.86 -8.64
CA ARG A 81 2.96 5.55 -9.29
C ARG A 81 1.83 4.60 -9.01
N VAL A 82 1.28 4.61 -7.80
CA VAL A 82 0.20 3.69 -7.46
C VAL A 82 -1.14 4.36 -7.66
N TYR A 83 -1.36 5.51 -7.03
CA TYR A 83 -2.66 6.16 -7.06
C TYR A 83 -3.00 6.74 -8.45
N SER A 84 -2.05 7.37 -9.14
CA SER A 84 -2.26 7.89 -10.50
C SER A 84 -2.58 6.82 -11.55
N ARG A 85 -2.04 5.60 -11.39
CA ARG A 85 -2.26 4.47 -12.30
C ARG A 85 -3.63 3.82 -12.15
N LEU A 86 -4.33 4.15 -11.06
CA LEU A 86 -5.67 3.66 -10.80
C LEU A 86 -6.77 4.48 -11.48
N ALA A 87 -6.42 5.53 -12.25
CA ALA A 87 -7.38 6.32 -13.04
C ALA A 87 -8.57 6.83 -12.20
N LEU A 88 -8.28 7.23 -10.96
CA LEU A 88 -9.29 7.68 -10.02
C LEU A 88 -9.12 9.18 -9.76
N LYS A 89 -10.26 9.87 -9.92
CA LYS A 89 -10.43 11.29 -10.21
C LYS A 89 -9.59 12.18 -9.28
N PHE A 90 -8.60 12.85 -9.85
CA PHE A 90 -8.07 14.07 -9.26
C PHE A 90 -9.02 15.23 -9.60
N PHE A 91 -9.73 15.73 -8.60
CA PHE A 91 -10.03 17.16 -8.51
C PHE A 91 -8.98 17.75 -7.56
N ILE A 92 -7.93 18.31 -8.14
CA ILE A 92 -7.21 19.45 -7.56
C ILE A 92 -7.38 20.58 -8.56
#